data_AF-A0A5E8CLB0-F1
#
_entry.id   AF-A0A5E8CLB0-F1
#
_cell.length_a   1.000
_cell.length_b   1.000
_cell.length_c   1.000
_cell.angle_alpha   90.00
_cell.angle_beta   90.00
_cell.angle_gamma   90.00
#
_symmetry.space_group_name_H-M   'P 1'
#
loop_
_entity.id
_entity.type
_entity.pdbx_description
1 polymer ?
#
loop_
_entity_poly.entity_id
_entity_poly.type
_entity_poly.pdbx_seq_one_letter_code
_entity_poly.pdbx_strand_id
1 'polypeptide(L)'
;MNPLQSSTFEQLVNYINNIEQIKYKPATNEILRFNKIIEIDLFSNKKKYKAFRVQNSCLLGPCKGGMRFDHLTDLDIYKCLAILMTLKCALFNLPFGGAKGGIQGNYKTISLEEKNDLINSYIDSFNNFLGPENDIMGPDLGIDTSSMDLITKKKWKLNGESYGSTFVTGKSPELNGLPDKLKYISYITSRITQDYFNRNNKSLNGKTVAFRGLGKMGYKFAKELEKQGAIITTILFRENALVNEKGINLKKLSKYLKKGKDIDNLGKLVPNNKLVVSTYLLVEAARENLINPDNYMQIQSSLIIEISNIGIQPDTYDLLKNCEVIPDILINAGGVITSYIEYEFNLVKIKNPLNENRIKYEIDQIINPVLDMIYLIQQKQKCSLRQACYYLAYENILKALIEKKEKKSFKN
;
A
#
# COMPACT_ATOMS: atom_id res chain seq x y z
N MET A 1 9.77 14.05 -21.89
CA MET A 1 8.74 14.36 -20.87
C MET A 1 8.14 15.68 -21.26
N ASN A 2 6.82 15.76 -21.38
CA ASN A 2 6.13 16.99 -21.73
C ASN A 2 6.19 17.92 -20.50
N PRO A 3 6.79 19.11 -20.56
CA PRO A 3 7.03 19.97 -19.40
C PRO A 3 5.76 20.65 -18.83
N LEU A 4 4.57 20.19 -19.21
CA LEU A 4 3.27 20.77 -18.87
C LEU A 4 2.36 19.84 -18.06
N GLN A 5 2.77 18.60 -17.77
CA GLN A 5 2.01 17.71 -16.87
C GLN A 5 2.54 17.86 -15.44
N SER A 6 1.66 18.26 -14.52
CA SER A 6 1.95 18.31 -13.08
C SER A 6 2.41 16.96 -12.57
N SER A 7 3.36 16.94 -11.63
CA SER A 7 3.85 15.67 -11.08
C SER A 7 2.76 14.98 -10.27
N THR A 8 2.83 13.65 -10.11
CA THR A 8 1.88 12.90 -9.27
C THR A 8 1.80 13.48 -7.85
N PHE A 9 2.89 14.04 -7.34
CA PHE A 9 2.91 14.72 -6.06
C PHE A 9 2.08 16.00 -6.07
N GLU A 10 2.28 16.88 -7.05
CA GLU A 10 1.49 18.11 -7.18
C GLU A 10 0.00 17.79 -7.33
N GLN A 11 -0.35 16.77 -8.11
CA GLN A 11 -1.73 16.33 -8.30
C GLN A 11 -2.35 15.82 -6.99
N LEU A 12 -1.63 15.01 -6.22
CA LEU A 12 -2.10 14.54 -4.91
C LEU A 12 -2.26 15.72 -3.94
N VAL A 13 -1.31 16.65 -3.90
CA VAL A 13 -1.38 17.85 -3.06
C VAL A 13 -2.58 18.70 -3.42
N ASN A 14 -2.84 18.92 -4.71
CA ASN A 14 -4.01 19.66 -5.19
C ASN A 14 -5.31 18.96 -4.79
N TYR A 15 -5.39 17.64 -4.95
CA TYR A 15 -6.56 16.87 -4.54
C TYR A 15 -6.79 17.00 -3.02
N ILE A 16 -5.76 16.78 -2.19
CA ILE A 16 -5.82 16.91 -0.73
C ILE A 16 -6.27 18.30 -0.30
N ASN A 17 -5.71 19.35 -0.91
CA ASN A 17 -6.07 20.74 -0.62
C ASN A 17 -7.53 21.06 -0.97
N ASN A 18 -8.11 20.39 -1.97
CA ASN A 18 -9.48 20.65 -2.40
C ASN A 18 -10.53 19.95 -1.51
N ILE A 19 -10.12 18.99 -0.66
CA ILE A 19 -11.03 18.30 0.25
C ILE A 19 -11.39 19.23 1.43
N GLU A 20 -12.58 19.85 1.38
CA GLU A 20 -13.19 20.70 2.41
C GLU A 20 -12.21 21.69 3.09
N GLN A 21 -11.76 22.67 2.29
CA GLN A 21 -10.69 23.65 2.58
C GLN A 21 -10.75 24.36 3.94
N ILE A 22 -11.94 24.51 4.56
CA ILE A 22 -12.08 25.25 5.82
C ILE A 22 -12.00 24.31 7.02
N LYS A 23 -12.79 23.23 7.03
CA LYS A 23 -12.91 22.32 8.18
C LYS A 23 -11.61 21.57 8.46
N TYR A 24 -10.93 21.10 7.41
CA TYR A 24 -9.77 20.22 7.55
C TYR A 24 -8.43 20.90 7.28
N LYS A 25 -8.40 22.24 7.20
CA LYS A 25 -7.16 23.01 6.93
C LYS A 25 -6.02 22.66 7.90
N PRO A 26 -6.24 22.53 9.23
CA PRO A 26 -5.14 22.19 10.13
C PRO A 26 -4.56 20.79 9.88
N ALA A 27 -5.43 19.80 9.59
CA ALA A 27 -4.99 18.45 9.25
C ALA A 27 -4.25 18.41 7.90
N THR A 28 -4.76 19.14 6.91
CA THR A 28 -4.12 19.29 5.60
C THR A 28 -2.72 19.90 5.74
N ASN A 29 -2.59 20.98 6.51
CA ASN A 29 -1.30 21.62 6.77
C ASN A 29 -0.30 20.68 7.47
N GLU A 30 -0.76 19.85 8.41
CA GLU A 30 0.08 18.84 9.06
C GLU A 30 0.61 17.82 8.05
N ILE A 31 -0.24 17.31 7.15
CA ILE A 31 0.15 16.31 6.15
C ILE A 31 1.05 16.91 5.07
N LEU A 32 0.81 18.15 4.65
CA LEU A 32 1.63 18.79 3.61
C LEU A 32 2.99 19.27 4.12
N ARG A 33 3.16 19.39 5.45
CA ARG A 33 4.42 19.71 6.08
C ARG A 33 5.20 18.45 6.44
N PHE A 34 6.11 18.05 5.56
CA PHE A 34 6.99 16.91 5.82
C PHE A 34 7.89 17.16 7.04
N ASN A 35 7.89 16.21 7.97
CA ASN A 35 8.79 16.18 9.12
C ASN A 35 10.24 16.11 8.66
N LYS A 36 10.53 15.26 7.66
CA LYS A 36 11.89 15.12 7.12
C LYS A 36 11.92 14.55 5.71
N ILE A 37 12.82 15.07 4.89
CA ILE A 37 13.17 14.50 3.58
C ILE A 37 14.70 14.41 3.53
N ILE A 38 15.21 13.22 3.31
CA ILE A 38 16.65 12.98 3.19
C ILE A 38 16.90 12.23 1.88
N GLU A 39 17.80 12.76 1.08
CA GLU A 39 18.35 12.16 -0.15
C GLU A 39 19.86 12.02 0.02
N ILE A 40 20.38 10.85 -0.31
CA ILE A 40 21.82 10.57 -0.30
C ILE A 40 22.21 9.73 -1.52
N ASP A 41 23.51 9.67 -1.76
CA ASP A 41 24.10 8.81 -2.76
C ASP A 41 24.78 7.62 -2.10
N LEU A 42 24.38 6.41 -2.51
CA LEU A 42 25.05 5.17 -2.17
C LEU A 42 25.94 4.72 -3.34
N PHE A 43 27.03 4.04 -3.02
CA PHE A 43 27.97 3.54 -4.02
C PHE A 43 28.16 2.03 -3.87
N SER A 44 28.04 1.31 -4.97
CA SER A 44 28.40 -0.11 -5.05
C SER A 44 28.89 -0.43 -6.46
N ASN A 45 29.94 -1.26 -6.59
CA ASN A 45 30.54 -1.64 -7.87
C ASN A 45 30.83 -0.46 -8.81
N LYS A 46 31.37 0.65 -8.27
CA LYS A 46 31.63 1.93 -8.99
C LYS A 46 30.39 2.58 -9.61
N LYS A 47 29.18 2.11 -9.26
CA LYS A 47 27.90 2.70 -9.65
C LYS A 47 27.33 3.49 -8.49
N LYS A 48 26.62 4.55 -8.84
CA LYS A 48 25.93 5.46 -7.94
C LYS A 48 24.44 5.11 -7.91
N TYR A 49 23.88 5.02 -6.71
CA TYR A 49 22.47 4.75 -6.46
C TYR A 49 21.90 5.84 -5.55
N LYS A 50 20.83 6.50 -5.98
CA LYS A 50 20.13 7.44 -5.09
C LYS A 50 19.36 6.67 -4.03
N ALA A 51 19.38 7.17 -2.80
CA ALA A 51 18.60 6.63 -1.70
C ALA A 51 17.85 7.72 -0.95
N PHE A 52 16.66 7.37 -0.47
CA PHE A 52 15.72 8.32 0.12
C PHE A 52 15.13 7.79 1.42
N ARG A 53 14.93 8.67 2.39
CA ARG A 53 13.97 8.46 3.50
C ARG A 53 13.14 9.72 3.70
N VAL A 54 11.83 9.56 3.56
CA VAL A 54 10.82 10.61 3.63
C VAL A 54 9.92 10.31 4.82
N GLN A 55 9.93 11.18 5.81
CA GLN A 55 9.00 11.18 6.95
C GLN A 55 7.98 12.29 6.73
N ASN A 56 6.72 11.90 6.63
CA ASN A 56 5.63 12.83 6.39
C ASN A 56 5.18 13.50 7.69
N SER A 57 4.43 12.80 8.54
CA SER A 57 4.06 13.28 9.86
C SER A 57 4.24 12.16 10.87
N CYS A 58 4.85 12.47 12.02
CA CYS A 58 4.90 11.57 13.18
C CYS A 58 3.96 12.08 14.30
N LEU A 59 2.86 12.76 13.94
CA LEU A 59 1.88 13.30 14.90
C LEU A 59 1.19 12.22 15.72
N LEU A 60 0.77 11.13 15.07
CA LEU A 60 0.02 10.03 15.68
C LEU A 60 0.92 9.06 16.46
N GLY A 61 2.24 9.10 16.22
CA GLY A 61 3.22 8.17 16.76
C GLY A 61 4.42 8.04 15.83
N PRO A 62 5.31 7.05 16.04
CA PRO A 62 6.49 6.85 15.20
C PRO A 62 6.08 6.75 13.74
N CYS A 63 6.87 7.35 12.87
CA CYS A 63 6.62 7.28 11.45
C CYS A 63 6.74 5.82 10.97
N LYS A 64 5.81 5.32 10.17
CA LYS A 64 5.85 3.95 9.62
C LYS A 64 6.01 4.01 8.12
N GLY A 65 6.94 3.23 7.56
CA GLY A 65 7.16 3.29 6.11
C GLY A 65 8.00 2.17 5.52
N GLY A 66 7.51 1.57 4.44
CA GLY A 66 8.24 0.54 3.70
C GLY A 66 9.51 1.06 3.03
N MET A 67 10.50 0.18 2.87
CA MET A 67 11.68 0.38 2.04
C MET A 67 11.44 -0.26 0.67
N ARG A 68 11.62 0.51 -0.40
CA ARG A 68 11.51 0.05 -1.79
C ARG A 68 12.87 0.00 -2.46
N PHE A 69 13.12 -1.01 -3.27
CA PHE A 69 14.26 -1.06 -4.18
C PHE A 69 13.70 -1.13 -5.60
N ASP A 70 13.68 0.00 -6.31
CA ASP A 70 13.09 0.07 -7.66
C ASP A 70 13.65 1.25 -8.47
N HIS A 71 13.90 1.02 -9.76
CA HIS A 71 14.48 2.01 -10.67
C HIS A 71 13.47 3.06 -11.16
N LEU A 72 12.17 2.75 -11.08
CA LEU A 72 11.10 3.62 -11.60
C LEU A 72 10.48 4.51 -10.51
N THR A 73 11.00 4.46 -9.28
CA THR A 73 10.49 5.28 -8.18
C THR A 73 11.42 6.47 -7.95
N ASP A 74 10.87 7.67 -7.96
CA ASP A 74 11.56 8.93 -7.68
C ASP A 74 11.09 9.56 -6.36
N LEU A 75 11.64 10.73 -6.03
CA LEU A 75 11.34 11.45 -4.79
C LEU A 75 9.86 11.85 -4.69
N ASP A 76 9.21 12.21 -5.80
CA ASP A 76 7.81 12.64 -5.79
C ASP A 76 6.89 11.47 -5.46
N ILE A 77 7.14 10.29 -6.03
CA ILE A 77 6.42 9.08 -5.63
C ILE A 77 6.69 8.74 -4.16
N TYR A 78 7.93 8.89 -3.65
CA TYR A 78 8.21 8.66 -2.22
C TYR A 78 7.42 9.62 -1.30
N LYS A 79 7.31 10.90 -1.68
CA LYS A 79 6.48 11.89 -0.96
C LYS A 79 5.01 11.47 -0.95
N CYS A 80 4.45 11.09 -2.10
CA CYS A 80 3.07 10.62 -2.19
C CYS A 80 2.81 9.42 -1.28
N LEU A 81 3.69 8.41 -1.35
CA LEU A 81 3.55 7.19 -0.57
C LEU A 81 3.70 7.45 0.95
N ALA A 82 4.51 8.42 1.36
CA ALA A 82 4.64 8.81 2.76
C ALA A 82 3.37 9.54 3.27
N ILE A 83 2.79 10.45 2.47
CA ILE A 83 1.50 11.10 2.76
C ILE A 83 0.39 10.06 2.91
N LEU A 84 0.26 9.16 1.93
CA LEU A 84 -0.75 8.12 1.96
C LEU A 84 -0.59 7.17 3.14
N MET A 85 0.64 6.96 3.60
CA MET A 85 0.87 6.15 4.80
C MET A 85 0.36 6.88 6.06
N THR A 86 0.61 8.18 6.22
CA THR A 86 0.04 8.98 7.33
C THR A 86 -1.48 8.89 7.33
N LEU A 87 -2.10 9.13 6.17
CA LEU A 87 -3.55 9.09 6.00
C LEU A 87 -4.15 7.71 6.28
N LYS A 88 -3.48 6.66 5.83
CA LYS A 88 -3.90 5.27 6.06
C LYS A 88 -3.78 4.89 7.54
N CYS A 89 -2.71 5.28 8.23
CA CYS A 89 -2.59 5.09 9.68
C CYS A 89 -3.70 5.86 10.41
N ALA A 90 -3.96 7.11 10.03
CA ALA A 90 -5.03 7.93 10.60
C ALA A 90 -6.42 7.33 10.37
N LEU A 91 -6.71 6.84 9.17
CA LEU A 91 -7.98 6.21 8.81
C LEU A 91 -8.31 5.04 9.74
N PHE A 92 -7.34 4.18 9.99
CA PHE A 92 -7.48 3.01 10.86
C PHE A 92 -7.17 3.27 12.34
N ASN A 93 -6.99 4.54 12.71
CA ASN A 93 -6.65 4.96 14.07
C ASN A 93 -5.44 4.20 14.65
N LEU A 94 -4.44 3.91 13.79
CA LEU A 94 -3.20 3.27 14.20
C LEU A 94 -2.25 4.34 14.77
N PRO A 95 -1.52 4.05 15.86
CA PRO A 95 -0.61 4.99 16.52
C PRO A 95 0.71 5.13 15.75
N PHE A 96 0.62 5.39 14.45
CA PHE A 96 1.74 5.54 13.53
C PHE A 96 1.59 6.78 12.68
N GLY A 97 2.71 7.45 12.48
CA GLY A 97 2.88 8.42 11.41
C GLY A 97 3.09 7.75 10.04
N GLY A 98 3.38 8.57 9.03
CA GLY A 98 3.69 8.12 7.69
C GLY A 98 5.14 8.35 7.29
N ALA A 99 5.75 7.35 6.67
CA ALA A 99 7.04 7.46 6.01
C ALA A 99 7.12 6.58 4.76
N LYS A 100 8.12 6.82 3.94
CA LYS A 100 8.56 5.94 2.87
C LYS A 100 10.04 6.12 2.63
N GLY A 101 10.72 5.08 2.16
CA GLY A 101 12.11 5.24 1.72
C GLY A 101 12.52 4.14 0.76
N GLY A 102 13.77 4.17 0.32
CA GLY A 102 14.26 3.18 -0.61
C GLY A 102 15.50 3.60 -1.38
N ILE A 103 15.87 2.71 -2.30
CA ILE A 103 17.04 2.83 -3.18
C ILE A 103 16.54 2.80 -4.62
N GLN A 104 16.95 3.79 -5.40
CA GLN A 104 16.65 3.87 -6.82
C GLN A 104 17.60 2.98 -7.61
N GLY A 105 17.13 1.81 -8.01
CA GLY A 105 17.90 0.87 -8.84
C GLY A 105 17.09 -0.36 -9.22
N ASN A 106 17.54 -1.08 -10.27
CA ASN A 106 16.80 -2.23 -10.77
C ASN A 106 17.17 -3.49 -9.99
N TYR A 107 16.39 -3.80 -8.96
CA TYR A 107 16.58 -4.97 -8.10
C TYR A 107 16.54 -6.32 -8.85
N LYS A 108 16.05 -6.35 -10.10
CA LYS A 108 16.00 -7.57 -10.93
C LYS A 108 17.31 -7.83 -11.67
N THR A 109 18.20 -6.84 -11.79
CA THR A 109 19.43 -6.94 -12.58
C THR A 109 20.70 -6.91 -11.74
N ILE A 110 20.59 -6.62 -10.44
CA ILE A 110 21.73 -6.63 -9.51
C ILE A 110 21.84 -7.99 -8.81
N SER A 111 23.04 -8.36 -8.39
CA SER A 111 23.26 -9.58 -7.61
C SER A 111 22.66 -9.45 -6.21
N LEU A 112 22.40 -10.60 -5.56
CA LEU A 112 21.93 -10.61 -4.17
C LEU A 112 22.95 -9.98 -3.22
N GLU A 113 24.24 -10.17 -3.48
CA GLU A 113 25.34 -9.58 -2.72
C GLU A 113 25.34 -8.05 -2.84
N GLU A 114 25.33 -7.52 -4.07
CA GLU A 114 25.27 -6.07 -4.31
C GLU A 114 24.03 -5.45 -3.68
N LYS A 115 22.88 -6.14 -3.76
CA LYS A 115 21.65 -5.71 -3.10
C LYS A 115 21.82 -5.62 -1.58
N ASN A 116 22.40 -6.64 -0.95
CA ASN A 116 22.59 -6.68 0.50
C ASN A 116 23.57 -5.60 0.96
N ASP A 117 24.63 -5.33 0.19
CA ASP A 117 25.59 -4.25 0.48
C ASP A 117 24.96 -2.87 0.40
N LEU A 118 24.12 -2.63 -0.60
CA LEU A 118 23.36 -1.40 -0.74
C LEU A 118 22.35 -1.25 0.41
N ILE A 119 21.69 -2.32 0.85
CA ILE A 119 20.81 -2.30 2.02
C ILE A 119 21.59 -1.98 3.29
N ASN A 120 22.76 -2.58 3.50
CA ASN A 120 23.60 -2.28 4.66
C ASN A 120 24.06 -0.81 4.66
N SER A 121 24.52 -0.31 3.51
CA SER A 121 24.96 1.09 3.35
C SER A 121 23.81 2.08 3.57
N TYR A 122 22.60 1.72 3.13
CA TYR A 122 21.38 2.48 3.44
C TYR A 122 21.17 2.54 4.97
N ILE A 123 21.21 1.41 5.66
CA ILE A 123 20.99 1.40 7.11
C ILE A 123 22.06 2.19 7.87
N ASP A 124 23.32 2.09 7.45
CA ASP A 124 24.42 2.89 8.04
C ASP A 124 24.15 4.39 7.89
N SER A 125 23.69 4.81 6.71
CA SER A 125 23.48 6.24 6.39
C SER A 125 22.24 6.83 7.08
N PHE A 126 21.18 6.03 7.27
CA PHE A 126 19.92 6.48 7.87
C PHE A 126 19.77 6.12 9.35
N ASN A 127 20.80 5.50 9.97
CA ASN A 127 20.72 4.91 11.31
C ASN A 127 20.08 5.84 12.35
N ASN A 128 20.48 7.10 12.38
CA ASN A 128 20.06 8.10 13.36
C ASN A 128 18.59 8.54 13.24
N PHE A 129 17.93 8.22 12.12
CA PHE A 129 16.52 8.56 11.89
C PHE A 129 15.60 7.36 12.12
N LEU A 130 16.18 6.15 12.17
CA LEU A 130 15.46 4.90 12.27
C LEU A 130 15.47 4.39 13.70
N GLY A 131 14.30 4.11 14.24
CA GLY A 131 14.16 3.66 15.62
C GLY A 131 12.71 3.40 16.00
N PRO A 132 12.46 2.63 17.07
CA PRO A 132 11.13 2.18 17.42
C PRO A 132 10.19 3.33 17.81
N GLU A 133 10.71 4.42 18.37
CA GLU A 133 9.95 5.62 18.73
C GLU A 133 9.98 6.71 17.65
N ASN A 134 10.76 6.53 16.59
CA ASN A 134 11.00 7.54 15.57
C ASN A 134 10.46 7.12 14.19
N ASP A 135 11.00 6.03 13.65
CA ASP A 135 10.72 5.58 12.29
C ASP A 135 10.91 4.07 12.13
N ILE A 136 9.81 3.40 11.81
CA ILE A 136 9.68 1.95 11.73
C ILE A 136 9.63 1.52 10.26
N MET A 137 10.63 0.74 9.85
CA MET A 137 10.74 0.21 8.48
C MET A 137 9.83 -0.99 8.23
N GLY A 138 9.60 -1.31 6.96
CA GLY A 138 8.95 -2.54 6.54
C GLY A 138 9.29 -2.87 5.09
N PRO A 139 8.83 -4.02 4.57
CA PRO A 139 9.08 -4.41 3.18
C PRO A 139 8.21 -3.61 2.20
N ASP A 140 8.71 -3.48 0.97
CA ASP A 140 7.98 -2.97 -0.20
C ASP A 140 8.57 -3.61 -1.48
N LEU A 141 8.26 -3.10 -2.68
CA LEU A 141 8.76 -3.64 -3.94
C LEU A 141 10.30 -3.76 -3.93
N GLY A 142 10.81 -4.93 -4.28
CA GLY A 142 12.24 -5.23 -4.27
C GLY A 142 12.83 -5.58 -2.90
N ILE A 143 12.07 -5.46 -1.81
CA ILE A 143 12.50 -5.73 -0.44
C ILE A 143 11.55 -6.74 0.21
N ASP A 144 12.09 -7.82 0.76
CA ASP A 144 11.30 -8.94 1.31
C ASP A 144 11.67 -9.25 2.76
N THR A 145 11.09 -10.33 3.30
CA THR A 145 11.34 -10.80 4.66
C THR A 145 12.83 -11.05 4.93
N SER A 146 13.55 -11.67 3.99
CA SER A 146 14.99 -11.91 4.16
C SER A 146 15.79 -10.60 4.24
N SER A 147 15.34 -9.58 3.49
CA SER A 147 15.91 -8.24 3.53
C SER A 147 15.62 -7.56 4.89
N MET A 148 14.43 -7.76 5.46
CA MET A 148 14.08 -7.27 6.80
C MET A 148 14.90 -7.95 7.91
N ASP A 149 15.19 -9.24 7.76
CA ASP A 149 16.04 -9.97 8.70
C ASP A 149 17.49 -9.49 8.65
N LEU A 150 18.00 -9.19 7.46
CA LEU A 150 19.32 -8.57 7.27
C LEU A 150 19.39 -7.23 8.00
N ILE A 151 18.39 -6.35 7.78
CA ILE A 151 18.32 -5.03 8.41
C ILE A 151 18.27 -5.16 9.94
N THR A 152 17.46 -6.09 10.45
CA THR A 152 17.34 -6.38 11.89
C THR A 152 18.70 -6.74 12.49
N LYS A 153 19.41 -7.70 11.88
CA LYS A 153 20.74 -8.15 12.33
C LYS A 153 21.79 -7.05 12.23
N LYS A 154 21.77 -6.23 11.18
CA LYS A 154 22.69 -5.11 10.99
C LYS A 154 22.53 -4.08 12.12
N LYS A 155 21.29 -3.74 12.49
CA LYS A 155 21.01 -2.79 13.57
C LYS A 155 21.32 -3.32 14.95
N TRP A 156 21.14 -4.61 15.22
CA TRP A 156 21.63 -5.23 16.46
C TRP A 156 23.14 -5.04 16.63
N LYS A 157 23.91 -5.20 15.54
CA LYS A 157 25.36 -4.92 15.57
C LYS A 157 25.67 -3.45 15.82
N LEU A 158 24.91 -2.52 15.24
CA LEU A 158 25.14 -1.08 15.38
C LEU A 158 24.77 -0.56 16.78
N ASN A 159 23.70 -1.07 17.37
CA ASN A 159 23.13 -0.54 18.61
C ASN A 159 23.53 -1.34 19.87
N GLY A 160 24.20 -2.49 19.71
CA GLY A 160 24.57 -3.37 20.84
C GLY A 160 23.38 -4.10 21.49
N GLU A 161 22.19 -4.04 20.89
CA GLU A 161 20.97 -4.69 21.39
C GLU A 161 20.72 -6.02 20.69
N SER A 162 20.21 -7.03 21.41
CA SER A 162 19.98 -8.38 20.88
C SER A 162 18.52 -8.83 20.85
N TYR A 163 17.57 -8.07 21.42
CA TYR A 163 16.18 -8.55 21.59
C TYR A 163 15.12 -7.45 21.43
N GLY A 164 14.13 -7.70 20.56
CA GLY A 164 12.90 -6.88 20.47
C GLY A 164 12.97 -5.69 19.50
N SER A 165 13.55 -5.86 18.31
CA SER A 165 13.69 -4.78 17.33
C SER A 165 12.32 -4.36 16.77
N THR A 166 11.64 -3.45 17.47
CA THR A 166 10.37 -2.86 17.06
C THR A 166 10.53 -1.83 15.94
N PHE A 167 11.77 -1.52 15.54
CA PHE A 167 12.07 -0.60 14.44
C PHE A 167 11.86 -1.21 13.03
N VAL A 168 11.63 -2.53 12.90
CA VAL A 168 11.33 -3.20 11.63
C VAL A 168 10.12 -4.11 11.75
N THR A 169 9.26 -4.09 10.75
CA THR A 169 8.19 -5.09 10.59
C THR A 169 8.35 -5.89 9.30
N GLY A 170 7.68 -7.05 9.19
CA GLY A 170 7.81 -7.97 8.07
C GLY A 170 9.00 -8.92 8.17
N LYS A 171 9.49 -9.13 9.40
CA LYS A 171 10.59 -10.06 9.72
C LYS A 171 10.14 -11.52 9.59
N SER A 172 11.08 -12.45 9.64
CA SER A 172 10.76 -13.87 9.72
C SER A 172 10.24 -14.25 11.12
N PRO A 173 9.49 -15.34 11.27
CA PRO A 173 9.03 -15.82 12.59
C PRO A 173 10.19 -16.05 13.57
N GLU A 174 11.36 -16.49 13.09
CA GLU A 174 12.56 -16.70 13.91
C GLU A 174 13.09 -15.40 14.53
N LEU A 175 12.75 -14.25 13.94
CA LEU A 175 13.07 -12.91 14.45
C LEU A 175 11.81 -12.19 14.96
N ASN A 176 10.80 -12.93 15.45
CA ASN A 176 9.52 -12.42 15.97
C ASN A 176 8.70 -11.61 14.95
N GLY A 177 8.78 -12.00 13.68
CA GLY A 177 7.88 -11.51 12.64
C GLY A 177 6.53 -12.22 12.64
N LEU A 178 5.53 -11.58 12.04
CA LEU A 178 4.20 -12.18 11.89
C LEU A 178 4.24 -13.29 10.82
N PRO A 179 3.96 -14.57 11.17
CA PRO A 179 3.98 -15.65 10.20
C PRO A 179 2.90 -15.42 9.13
N ASP A 180 3.15 -15.88 7.91
CA ASP A 180 2.17 -15.82 6.81
C ASP A 180 1.52 -14.45 6.61
N LYS A 181 2.24 -13.34 6.82
CA LYS A 181 1.71 -11.96 6.69
C LYS A 181 0.81 -11.73 5.46
N LEU A 182 1.18 -12.28 4.30
CA LEU A 182 0.40 -12.18 3.06
C LEU A 182 -1.01 -12.83 3.17
N LYS A 183 -1.20 -13.85 4.01
CA LYS A 183 -2.51 -14.43 4.36
C LYS A 183 -3.41 -13.42 5.03
N TYR A 184 -2.90 -12.69 6.01
CA TYR A 184 -3.66 -11.69 6.72
C TYR A 184 -3.95 -10.46 5.84
N ILE A 185 -3.00 -10.01 5.02
CA ILE A 185 -3.23 -8.95 4.03
C ILE A 185 -4.37 -9.34 3.06
N SER A 186 -4.35 -10.58 2.56
CA SER A 186 -5.40 -11.11 1.68
C SER A 186 -6.74 -11.27 2.38
N TYR A 187 -6.74 -11.66 3.66
CA TYR A 187 -7.94 -11.73 4.48
C TYR A 187 -8.58 -10.34 4.62
N ILE A 188 -7.79 -9.33 4.96
CA ILE A 188 -8.23 -7.92 5.07
C ILE A 188 -8.85 -7.42 3.77
N THR A 189 -8.15 -7.62 2.65
CA THR A 189 -8.62 -7.23 1.31
C THR A 189 -9.96 -7.91 0.97
N SER A 190 -10.07 -9.20 1.28
CA SER A 190 -11.30 -9.98 1.06
C SER A 190 -12.44 -9.49 1.96
N ARG A 191 -12.18 -9.22 3.25
CA ARG A 191 -13.17 -8.73 4.21
C ARG A 191 -13.75 -7.37 3.81
N ILE A 192 -12.90 -6.42 3.43
CA ILE A 192 -13.33 -5.09 2.95
C ILE A 192 -14.18 -5.24 1.67
N THR A 193 -13.74 -6.10 0.75
CA THR A 193 -14.50 -6.36 -0.49
C THR A 193 -15.87 -6.97 -0.18
N GLN A 194 -15.93 -7.99 0.67
CA GLN A 194 -17.19 -8.62 1.07
C GLN A 194 -18.14 -7.64 1.75
N ASP A 195 -17.63 -6.80 2.66
CA ASP A 195 -18.43 -5.77 3.33
C ASP A 195 -19.05 -4.80 2.32
N TYR A 196 -18.27 -4.35 1.32
CA TYR A 196 -18.78 -3.53 0.22
C TYR A 196 -19.93 -4.23 -0.52
N PHE A 197 -19.77 -5.50 -0.93
CA PHE A 197 -20.83 -6.22 -1.64
C PHE A 197 -22.09 -6.40 -0.78
N ASN A 198 -21.92 -6.75 0.50
CA ASN A 198 -23.03 -6.95 1.43
C ASN A 198 -23.84 -5.68 1.65
N ARG A 199 -23.19 -4.53 1.92
CA ARG A 199 -23.88 -3.25 2.15
C ARG A 199 -24.64 -2.75 0.92
N ASN A 200 -24.17 -3.12 -0.26
CA ASN A 200 -24.79 -2.74 -1.52
C ASN A 200 -25.78 -3.79 -2.04
N ASN A 201 -26.07 -4.86 -1.29
CA ASN A 201 -26.92 -5.98 -1.72
C ASN A 201 -26.49 -6.56 -3.08
N LYS A 202 -25.18 -6.59 -3.34
CA LYS A 202 -24.57 -7.11 -4.58
C LYS A 202 -23.91 -8.46 -4.29
N SER A 203 -23.71 -9.26 -5.34
CA SER A 203 -22.95 -10.51 -5.28
C SER A 203 -21.85 -10.56 -6.35
N LEU A 204 -20.74 -11.22 -6.01
CA LEU A 204 -19.63 -11.53 -6.93
C LEU A 204 -19.92 -12.76 -7.81
N ASN A 205 -20.90 -13.58 -7.44
CA ASN A 205 -21.20 -14.81 -8.16
C ASN A 205 -21.58 -14.53 -9.63
N GLY A 206 -20.86 -15.16 -10.56
CA GLY A 206 -21.03 -14.97 -12.00
C GLY A 206 -20.51 -13.64 -12.56
N LYS A 207 -19.94 -12.75 -11.74
CA LYS A 207 -19.42 -11.45 -12.21
C LYS A 207 -18.07 -11.63 -12.89
N THR A 208 -17.88 -10.95 -14.03
CA THR A 208 -16.60 -10.95 -14.75
C THR A 208 -15.59 -10.01 -14.09
N VAL A 209 -14.34 -10.45 -14.00
CA VAL A 209 -13.28 -9.72 -13.33
C VAL A 209 -12.05 -9.61 -14.23
N ALA A 210 -11.55 -8.39 -14.34
CA ALA A 210 -10.23 -8.08 -14.90
C ALA A 210 -9.22 -7.85 -13.78
N PHE A 211 -7.99 -8.33 -13.94
CA PHE A 211 -6.87 -8.01 -13.06
C PHE A 211 -5.79 -7.30 -13.85
N ARG A 212 -5.43 -6.08 -13.46
CA ARG A 212 -4.17 -5.46 -13.89
C ARG A 212 -3.10 -5.78 -12.86
N GLY A 213 -2.15 -6.62 -13.26
CA GLY A 213 -1.13 -7.15 -12.35
C GLY A 213 -1.61 -8.37 -11.57
N LEU A 214 -0.92 -9.50 -11.79
CA LEU A 214 -1.17 -10.76 -11.08
C LEU A 214 0.07 -11.18 -10.25
N GLY A 215 0.61 -10.23 -9.49
CA GLY A 215 1.70 -10.49 -8.54
C GLY A 215 1.26 -11.37 -7.36
N LYS A 216 2.11 -11.52 -6.33
CA LYS A 216 1.82 -12.35 -5.15
C LYS A 216 0.45 -12.01 -4.52
N MET A 217 0.17 -10.71 -4.35
CA MET A 217 -1.08 -10.23 -3.76
C MET A 217 -2.27 -10.41 -4.72
N GLY A 218 -2.14 -9.93 -5.97
CA GLY A 218 -3.18 -10.06 -7.00
C GLY A 218 -3.61 -11.50 -7.22
N TYR A 219 -2.66 -12.44 -7.31
CA TYR A 219 -2.97 -13.87 -7.45
C TYR A 219 -3.72 -14.46 -6.25
N LYS A 220 -3.34 -14.06 -5.03
CA LYS A 220 -4.00 -14.55 -3.82
C LYS A 220 -5.42 -14.01 -3.72
N PHE A 221 -5.59 -12.73 -4.02
CA PHE A 221 -6.91 -12.11 -4.03
C PHE A 221 -7.81 -12.67 -5.15
N ALA A 222 -7.27 -12.88 -6.35
CA ALA A 222 -8.01 -13.51 -7.46
C ALA A 222 -8.59 -14.88 -7.06
N LYS A 223 -7.84 -15.69 -6.31
CA LYS A 223 -8.35 -16.96 -5.76
C LYS A 223 -9.47 -16.77 -4.73
N GLU A 224 -9.40 -15.73 -3.89
CA GLU A 224 -10.49 -15.43 -2.94
C GLU A 224 -11.75 -14.94 -3.67
N LEU A 225 -11.61 -14.25 -4.80
CA LEU A 225 -12.75 -13.89 -5.65
C LEU A 225 -13.33 -15.11 -6.39
N GLU A 226 -12.50 -16.02 -6.93
CA GLU A 226 -12.98 -17.28 -7.54
C GLU A 226 -13.80 -18.12 -6.56
N LYS A 227 -13.38 -18.20 -5.28
CA LYS A 227 -14.15 -18.90 -4.23
C LYS A 227 -15.53 -18.28 -3.97
N GLN A 228 -15.70 -16.99 -4.28
CA GLN A 228 -16.96 -16.26 -4.18
C GLN A 228 -17.78 -16.30 -5.47
N GLY A 229 -17.36 -17.12 -6.46
CA GLY A 229 -18.05 -17.31 -7.72
C GLY A 229 -17.72 -16.29 -8.82
N ALA A 230 -16.72 -15.42 -8.60
CA ALA A 230 -16.29 -14.48 -9.63
C ALA A 230 -15.54 -15.20 -10.76
N ILE A 231 -15.71 -14.72 -12.00
CA ILE A 231 -15.12 -15.29 -13.21
C ILE A 231 -13.98 -14.38 -13.67
N ILE A 232 -12.74 -14.82 -13.50
CA ILE A 232 -11.57 -14.04 -13.93
C ILE A 232 -11.41 -14.15 -15.45
N THR A 233 -11.83 -13.15 -16.21
CA THR A 233 -11.85 -13.22 -17.68
C THR A 233 -10.69 -12.50 -18.33
N THR A 234 -10.04 -11.56 -17.64
CA THR A 234 -8.98 -10.73 -18.21
C THR A 234 -7.82 -10.56 -17.25
N ILE A 235 -6.58 -10.79 -17.72
CA ILE A 235 -5.36 -10.43 -17.00
C ILE A 235 -4.57 -9.44 -17.86
N LEU A 236 -4.43 -8.20 -17.41
CA LEU A 236 -3.63 -7.18 -18.07
C LEU A 236 -2.18 -7.26 -17.58
N PHE A 237 -1.27 -7.44 -18.53
CA PHE A 237 0.17 -7.32 -18.36
C PHE A 237 0.66 -5.96 -18.91
N ARG A 238 1.98 -5.76 -18.97
CA ARG A 238 2.56 -4.48 -19.40
C ARG A 238 2.20 -4.12 -20.85
N GLU A 239 2.36 -5.07 -21.76
CA GLU A 239 2.24 -4.83 -23.21
C GLU A 239 1.03 -5.55 -23.83
N ASN A 240 0.57 -6.61 -23.19
CA ASN A 240 -0.52 -7.44 -23.65
C ASN A 240 -1.51 -7.74 -22.51
N ALA A 241 -2.65 -8.30 -22.87
CA ALA A 241 -3.61 -8.86 -21.94
C ALA A 241 -3.99 -10.28 -22.38
N LEU A 242 -4.23 -11.14 -21.42
CA LEU A 242 -4.82 -12.45 -21.64
C LEU A 242 -6.32 -12.36 -21.42
N VAL A 243 -7.11 -12.73 -22.42
CA VAL A 243 -8.57 -12.68 -22.39
C VAL A 243 -9.16 -14.06 -22.60
N ASN A 244 -10.08 -14.47 -21.73
CA ASN A 244 -10.89 -15.66 -21.87
C ASN A 244 -12.27 -15.42 -21.24
N GLU A 245 -13.29 -15.25 -22.09
CA GLU A 245 -14.67 -14.99 -21.65
C GLU A 245 -15.26 -16.11 -20.78
N LYS A 246 -14.77 -17.34 -20.95
CA LYS A 246 -15.18 -18.51 -20.14
C LYS A 246 -14.44 -18.61 -18.80
N GLY A 247 -13.48 -17.71 -18.54
CA GLY A 247 -12.66 -17.69 -17.34
C GLY A 247 -11.26 -18.26 -17.56
N ILE A 248 -10.29 -17.66 -16.88
CA ILE A 248 -8.87 -17.98 -16.93
C ILE A 248 -8.53 -18.89 -15.76
N ASN A 249 -8.00 -20.08 -16.05
CA ASN A 249 -7.57 -21.00 -14.99
C ASN A 249 -6.30 -20.47 -14.29
N LEU A 250 -6.46 -19.87 -13.11
CA LEU A 250 -5.36 -19.27 -12.35
C LEU A 250 -4.24 -20.27 -11.99
N LYS A 251 -4.58 -21.54 -11.70
CA LYS A 251 -3.56 -22.56 -11.39
C LYS A 251 -2.67 -22.84 -12.60
N LYS A 252 -3.24 -22.96 -13.79
CA LYS A 252 -2.48 -23.15 -15.04
C LYS A 252 -1.68 -21.88 -15.38
N LEU A 253 -2.28 -20.69 -15.23
CA LEU A 253 -1.59 -19.42 -15.44
C LEU A 253 -0.39 -19.23 -14.49
N SER A 254 -0.52 -19.61 -13.23
CA SER A 254 0.60 -19.54 -12.28
C SER A 254 1.74 -20.47 -12.66
N LYS A 255 1.44 -21.66 -13.19
CA LYS A 255 2.46 -22.58 -13.73
C LYS A 255 3.11 -22.01 -15.00
N TYR A 256 2.31 -21.38 -15.88
CA TYR A 256 2.77 -20.67 -17.07
C TYR A 256 3.80 -19.59 -16.73
N LEU A 257 3.42 -18.65 -15.84
CA LEU A 257 4.26 -17.50 -15.47
C LEU A 257 5.60 -17.89 -14.82
N LYS A 258 5.70 -19.11 -14.27
CA LYS A 258 6.95 -19.65 -13.71
C LYS A 258 7.83 -20.39 -14.71
N LYS A 259 7.24 -20.97 -15.76
CA LYS A 259 7.93 -21.91 -16.68
C LYS A 259 8.11 -21.38 -18.11
N GLY A 260 7.42 -20.30 -18.49
CA GLY A 260 7.54 -19.68 -19.81
C GLY A 260 7.06 -20.54 -20.99
N LYS A 261 6.06 -21.42 -20.79
CA LYS A 261 5.54 -22.34 -21.84
C LYS A 261 4.16 -21.94 -22.32
N ASP A 262 3.85 -22.04 -23.63
CA ASP A 262 2.62 -21.66 -24.36
C ASP A 262 1.36 -21.21 -23.60
N ILE A 263 0.95 -19.99 -23.94
CA ILE A 263 -0.23 -19.30 -23.40
C ILE A 263 -1.52 -19.64 -24.15
N ASP A 264 -1.39 -20.24 -25.33
CA ASP A 264 -2.46 -20.41 -26.33
C ASP A 264 -3.64 -21.25 -25.83
N ASN A 265 -3.44 -22.02 -24.76
CA ASN A 265 -4.47 -22.83 -24.12
C ASN A 265 -5.12 -22.18 -22.88
N LEU A 266 -4.80 -20.93 -22.56
CA LEU A 266 -5.37 -20.18 -21.43
C LEU A 266 -6.36 -19.10 -21.85
N GLY A 267 -6.25 -18.63 -23.09
CA GLY A 267 -7.04 -17.55 -23.64
C GLY A 267 -6.31 -16.90 -24.82
N LYS A 268 -6.90 -15.83 -25.34
CA LYS A 268 -6.33 -15.03 -26.42
C LYS A 268 -5.43 -13.95 -25.84
N LEU A 269 -4.20 -13.85 -26.33
CA LEU A 269 -3.37 -12.67 -26.09
C LEU A 269 -3.78 -11.54 -27.03
N VAL A 270 -3.98 -10.36 -26.46
CA VAL A 270 -4.32 -9.12 -27.19
C VAL A 270 -3.38 -7.99 -26.77
N PRO A 271 -3.01 -7.06 -27.67
CA PRO A 271 -2.27 -5.86 -27.29
C PRO A 271 -3.05 -5.03 -26.26
N ASN A 272 -2.36 -4.51 -25.24
CA ASN A 272 -2.99 -3.77 -24.15
C ASN A 272 -3.34 -2.31 -24.51
N ASN A 273 -2.61 -1.71 -25.45
CA ASN A 273 -2.62 -0.26 -25.73
C ASN A 273 -3.97 0.32 -26.21
N LYS A 274 -4.97 -0.51 -26.51
CA LYS A 274 -6.33 -0.09 -26.88
C LYS A 274 -7.41 -1.01 -26.29
N LEU A 275 -7.08 -1.82 -25.28
CA LEU A 275 -8.04 -2.76 -24.72
C LEU A 275 -9.07 -2.03 -23.87
N VAL A 276 -10.32 -2.04 -24.32
CA VAL A 276 -11.45 -1.64 -23.49
C VAL A 276 -11.71 -2.73 -22.45
N VAL A 277 -11.55 -2.40 -21.17
CA VAL A 277 -11.79 -3.31 -20.06
C VAL A 277 -13.27 -3.26 -19.68
N SER A 278 -14.08 -4.07 -20.38
CA SER A 278 -15.52 -4.19 -20.16
C SER A 278 -15.86 -5.39 -19.27
N THR A 279 -15.35 -5.40 -18.03
CA THR A 279 -15.68 -6.38 -17.00
C THR A 279 -16.49 -5.73 -15.89
N TYR A 280 -17.26 -6.50 -15.11
CA TYR A 280 -17.99 -5.93 -13.96
C TYR A 280 -17.04 -5.27 -12.94
N LEU A 281 -15.94 -5.96 -12.63
CA LEU A 281 -14.91 -5.51 -11.69
C LEU A 281 -13.55 -5.43 -12.39
N LEU A 282 -12.81 -4.35 -12.14
CA LEU A 282 -11.37 -4.25 -12.39
C LEU A 282 -10.62 -4.23 -11.06
N VAL A 283 -9.68 -5.15 -10.88
CA VAL A 283 -8.71 -5.11 -9.78
C VAL A 283 -7.41 -4.52 -10.29
N GLU A 284 -7.06 -3.34 -9.80
CA GLU A 284 -5.79 -2.67 -10.10
C GLU A 284 -4.76 -3.04 -9.03
N ALA A 285 -3.82 -3.93 -9.36
CA ALA A 285 -2.87 -4.54 -8.44
C ALA A 285 -1.44 -4.54 -8.99
N ALA A 286 -1.12 -3.62 -9.92
CA ALA A 286 0.19 -3.56 -10.55
C ALA A 286 1.09 -2.47 -9.95
N ARG A 287 0.89 -1.20 -10.34
CA ARG A 287 1.77 -0.06 -10.01
C ARG A 287 1.00 1.26 -9.96
N GLU A 288 1.69 2.31 -9.54
CA GLU A 288 1.20 3.68 -9.53
C GLU A 288 0.82 4.19 -10.94
N ASN A 289 -0.17 5.09 -11.03
CA ASN A 289 -0.59 5.89 -12.18
C ASN A 289 -0.97 5.12 -13.46
N LEU A 290 -1.47 3.88 -13.33
CA LEU A 290 -1.84 3.08 -14.49
C LEU A 290 -3.25 3.40 -15.02
N ILE A 291 -4.11 4.02 -14.21
CA ILE A 291 -5.36 4.64 -14.65
C ILE A 291 -5.17 6.15 -14.57
N ASN A 292 -5.27 6.84 -15.70
CA ASN A 292 -4.91 8.25 -15.85
C ASN A 292 -5.86 8.98 -16.83
N PRO A 293 -5.75 10.30 -17.02
CA PRO A 293 -6.68 11.05 -17.87
C PRO A 293 -6.65 10.61 -19.35
N ASP A 294 -5.55 10.00 -19.79
CA ASP A 294 -5.39 9.55 -21.18
C ASP A 294 -6.09 8.20 -21.44
N ASN A 295 -6.33 7.40 -20.40
CA ASN A 295 -6.84 6.03 -20.57
C ASN A 295 -8.09 5.68 -19.75
N TYR A 296 -8.57 6.55 -18.86
CA TYR A 296 -9.71 6.23 -17.98
C TYR A 296 -10.97 5.82 -18.76
N MET A 297 -11.20 6.37 -19.96
CA MET A 297 -12.34 6.01 -20.82
C MET A 297 -12.30 4.56 -21.34
N GLN A 298 -11.13 3.92 -21.32
CA GLN A 298 -10.99 2.50 -21.66
C GLN A 298 -11.46 1.58 -20.53
N ILE A 299 -11.65 2.12 -19.32
CA ILE A 299 -12.13 1.37 -18.16
C ILE A 299 -13.66 1.49 -18.13
N GLN A 300 -14.34 0.45 -18.59
CA GLN A 300 -15.81 0.36 -18.61
C GLN A 300 -16.36 -0.50 -17.47
N SER A 301 -15.53 -0.76 -16.45
CA SER A 301 -15.96 -1.50 -15.27
C SER A 301 -16.91 -0.72 -14.39
N SER A 302 -17.87 -1.43 -13.79
CA SER A 302 -18.79 -0.84 -12.81
C SER A 302 -18.10 -0.57 -11.46
N LEU A 303 -17.06 -1.34 -11.14
CA LEU A 303 -16.32 -1.25 -9.89
C LEU A 303 -14.81 -1.37 -10.16
N ILE A 304 -14.01 -0.55 -9.49
CA ILE A 304 -12.56 -0.70 -9.39
C ILE A 304 -12.18 -1.01 -7.94
N ILE A 305 -11.34 -2.02 -7.74
CA ILE A 305 -10.64 -2.27 -6.47
C ILE A 305 -9.18 -1.91 -6.65
N GLU A 306 -8.75 -0.83 -6.00
CA GLU A 306 -7.43 -0.22 -6.19
C GLU A 306 -6.40 -0.76 -5.18
N ILE A 307 -5.88 -1.97 -5.41
CA ILE A 307 -4.91 -2.62 -4.50
C ILE A 307 -3.54 -1.92 -4.54
N SER A 308 -3.08 -1.42 -5.68
CA SER A 308 -1.84 -0.64 -5.74
C SER A 308 -2.04 0.73 -5.10
N ASN A 309 -1.01 1.26 -4.41
CA ASN A 309 -1.06 2.66 -3.98
C ASN A 309 -1.07 3.55 -5.23
N ILE A 310 -2.00 4.50 -5.31
CA ILE A 310 -2.18 5.43 -6.44
C ILE A 310 -2.28 4.65 -7.76
N GLY A 311 -3.02 3.54 -7.79
CA GLY A 311 -3.27 2.82 -9.05
C GLY A 311 -4.01 3.71 -10.06
N ILE A 312 -4.88 4.56 -9.53
CA ILE A 312 -5.53 5.67 -10.23
C ILE A 312 -4.75 6.95 -9.89
N GLN A 313 -4.38 7.69 -10.92
CA GLN A 313 -3.71 8.98 -10.80
C GLN A 313 -4.65 10.02 -10.14
N PRO A 314 -4.18 10.90 -9.25
CA PRO A 314 -5.07 11.76 -8.46
C PRO A 314 -5.96 12.70 -9.28
N ASP A 315 -5.48 13.20 -10.41
CA ASP A 315 -6.26 14.03 -11.35
C ASP A 315 -7.38 13.26 -12.08
N THR A 316 -7.41 11.93 -11.94
CA THR A 316 -8.37 11.04 -12.58
C THR A 316 -9.49 10.61 -11.63
N TYR A 317 -9.34 10.86 -10.32
CA TYR A 317 -10.34 10.45 -9.31
C TYR A 317 -11.74 10.95 -9.64
N ASP A 318 -11.88 12.22 -10.04
CA ASP A 318 -13.18 12.84 -10.34
C ASP A 318 -13.66 12.58 -11.78
N LEU A 319 -12.83 11.97 -12.63
CA LEU A 319 -13.20 11.59 -14.00
C LEU A 319 -13.99 10.27 -14.04
N LEU A 320 -13.82 9.41 -13.03
CA LEU A 320 -14.44 8.09 -12.92
C LEU A 320 -15.89 8.13 -12.38
N LYS A 321 -16.71 9.11 -12.80
CA LYS A 321 -18.04 9.38 -12.21
C LYS A 321 -19.04 8.21 -12.31
N ASN A 322 -18.90 7.36 -13.33
CA ASN A 322 -19.78 6.21 -13.56
C ASN A 322 -19.19 4.89 -13.04
N CYS A 323 -18.10 4.94 -12.30
CA CYS A 323 -17.40 3.77 -11.78
C CYS A 323 -17.23 3.92 -10.27
N GLU A 324 -17.73 2.94 -9.51
CA GLU A 324 -17.47 2.90 -8.08
C GLU A 324 -16.02 2.50 -7.83
N VAL A 325 -15.38 3.06 -6.80
CA VAL A 325 -13.99 2.76 -6.47
C VAL A 325 -13.87 2.40 -4.99
N ILE A 326 -13.34 1.20 -4.71
CA ILE A 326 -12.80 0.87 -3.39
C ILE A 326 -11.35 1.37 -3.37
N PRO A 327 -11.06 2.46 -2.66
CA PRO A 327 -9.82 3.22 -2.80
C PRO A 327 -8.65 2.52 -2.13
N ASP A 328 -7.44 2.76 -2.65
CA ASP A 328 -6.16 2.26 -2.14
C ASP A 328 -5.91 2.53 -0.65
N ILE A 329 -6.28 3.71 -0.15
CA ILE A 329 -6.15 4.07 1.27
C ILE A 329 -6.88 3.07 2.19
N LEU A 330 -8.00 2.50 1.71
CA LEU A 330 -8.81 1.52 2.42
C LEU A 330 -8.35 0.09 2.11
N ILE A 331 -8.39 -0.32 0.83
CA ILE A 331 -8.22 -1.73 0.46
C ILE A 331 -6.78 -2.21 0.67
N ASN A 332 -5.78 -1.33 0.50
CA ASN A 332 -4.37 -1.66 0.70
C ASN A 332 -3.89 -1.36 2.13
N ALA A 333 -4.78 -1.44 3.12
CA ALA A 333 -4.45 -1.25 4.53
C ALA A 333 -3.81 -2.48 5.19
N GLY A 334 -3.98 -3.66 4.58
CA GLY A 334 -3.55 -4.90 5.20
C GLY A 334 -2.06 -4.93 5.57
N GLY A 335 -1.20 -4.30 4.76
CA GLY A 335 0.24 -4.23 5.05
C GLY A 335 0.57 -3.43 6.31
N VAL A 336 -0.15 -2.34 6.59
CA VAL A 336 0.10 -1.52 7.79
C VAL A 336 -0.58 -2.10 9.02
N ILE A 337 -1.81 -2.62 8.90
CA ILE A 337 -2.53 -3.27 10.01
C ILE A 337 -1.75 -4.48 10.52
N THR A 338 -1.29 -5.36 9.61
CA THR A 338 -0.46 -6.50 10.01
C THR A 338 0.91 -6.09 10.55
N SER A 339 1.44 -4.93 10.13
CA SER A 339 2.66 -4.38 10.71
C SER A 339 2.44 -3.82 12.11
N TYR A 340 1.28 -3.22 12.38
CA TYR A 340 0.89 -2.74 13.71
C TYR A 340 0.77 -3.90 14.69
N ILE A 341 0.05 -4.95 14.31
CA ILE A 341 -0.08 -6.18 15.09
C ILE A 341 1.31 -6.79 15.39
N GLU A 342 2.19 -6.87 14.38
CA GLU A 342 3.57 -7.34 14.58
C GLU A 342 4.37 -6.44 15.53
N TYR A 343 4.18 -5.12 15.44
CA TYR A 343 4.84 -4.13 16.28
C TYR A 343 4.41 -4.25 17.74
N GLU A 344 3.10 -4.34 18.00
CA GLU A 344 2.57 -4.52 19.35
C GLU A 344 3.11 -5.78 20.03
N PHE A 345 3.09 -6.92 19.35
CA PHE A 345 3.63 -8.16 19.94
C PHE A 345 5.13 -8.10 20.23
N ASN A 346 5.86 -7.39 19.38
CA ASN A 346 7.28 -7.16 19.61
C ASN A 346 7.53 -6.23 20.82
N LEU A 347 6.69 -5.21 21.05
CA LEU A 347 6.79 -4.35 22.23
C LEU A 347 6.58 -5.13 23.54
N VAL A 348 5.58 -6.02 23.58
CA VAL A 348 5.27 -6.82 24.78
C VAL A 348 6.09 -8.12 24.89
N LYS A 349 7.08 -8.32 24.00
CA LYS A 349 8.01 -9.47 23.97
C LYS A 349 7.32 -10.84 23.99
N ILE A 350 6.14 -10.95 23.36
CA ILE A 350 5.44 -12.23 23.23
C ILE A 350 6.21 -13.11 22.23
N LYS A 351 6.81 -14.20 22.70
CA LYS A 351 7.68 -15.08 21.91
C LYS A 351 6.95 -16.06 20.98
N ASN A 352 5.63 -16.19 21.09
CA ASN A 352 4.84 -17.11 20.27
C ASN A 352 3.92 -16.33 19.33
N PRO A 353 3.92 -16.62 18.02
CA PRO A 353 2.93 -16.04 17.14
C PRO A 353 1.55 -16.46 17.63
N LEU A 354 0.69 -15.48 17.81
CA LEU A 354 -0.70 -15.70 18.12
C LEU A 354 -1.30 -16.75 17.18
N ASN A 355 -2.20 -17.60 17.69
CA ASN A 355 -2.97 -18.46 16.82
C ASN A 355 -3.72 -17.62 15.77
N GLU A 356 -4.00 -18.20 14.61
CA GLU A 356 -4.58 -17.49 13.49
C GLU A 356 -5.90 -16.78 13.83
N ASN A 357 -6.70 -17.38 14.70
CA ASN A 357 -7.99 -16.84 15.12
C ASN A 357 -7.84 -15.53 15.88
N ARG A 358 -6.85 -15.42 16.78
CA ARG A 358 -6.61 -14.17 17.49
C ARG A 358 -6.13 -13.08 16.55
N ILE A 359 -5.24 -13.37 15.60
CA ILE A 359 -4.79 -12.35 14.62
C ILE A 359 -5.98 -11.85 13.79
N LYS A 360 -6.86 -12.74 13.34
CA LYS A 360 -8.08 -12.36 12.62
C LYS A 360 -9.02 -11.52 13.47
N TYR A 361 -9.17 -11.86 14.75
CA TYR A 361 -9.96 -11.07 15.69
C TYR A 361 -9.42 -9.65 15.84
N GLU A 362 -8.11 -9.47 16.08
CA GLU A 362 -7.49 -8.14 16.17
C GLU A 362 -7.69 -7.34 14.88
N ILE A 363 -7.55 -8.01 13.72
CA ILE A 363 -7.82 -7.40 12.42
C ILE A 363 -9.26 -6.89 12.31
N ASP A 364 -10.24 -7.72 12.69
CA ASP A 364 -11.66 -7.37 12.60
C ASP A 364 -12.01 -6.22 13.56
N GLN A 365 -11.40 -6.17 14.75
CA GLN A 365 -11.55 -5.04 15.69
C GLN A 365 -11.03 -3.71 15.12
N ILE A 366 -9.97 -3.75 14.30
CA ILE A 366 -9.43 -2.56 13.65
C ILE A 366 -10.29 -2.14 12.45
N ILE A 367 -10.79 -3.10 11.66
CA ILE A 367 -11.42 -2.80 10.37
C ILE A 367 -12.91 -2.45 10.51
N ASN A 368 -13.66 -3.19 11.32
CA ASN A 368 -15.13 -3.05 11.36
C ASN A 368 -15.58 -1.62 11.75
N PRO A 369 -15.02 -0.98 12.80
CA PRO A 369 -15.42 0.38 13.17
C PRO A 369 -15.13 1.40 12.06
N VAL A 370 -14.03 1.22 11.32
CA VAL A 370 -13.66 2.09 10.21
C VAL A 370 -14.64 1.93 9.06
N LEU A 371 -15.00 0.69 8.70
CA LEU A 371 -16.01 0.44 7.67
C LEU A 371 -17.35 1.08 8.02
N ASP A 372 -17.84 0.89 9.25
CA ASP A 372 -19.10 1.52 9.69
C ASP A 372 -19.05 3.05 9.56
N MET A 373 -17.96 3.66 10.01
CA MET A 373 -17.79 5.12 9.97
C MET A 373 -17.65 5.68 8.56
N ILE A 374 -16.88 5.06 7.67
CA ILE A 374 -16.72 5.58 6.30
C ILE A 374 -18.04 5.50 5.52
N TYR A 375 -18.84 4.44 5.69
CA TYR A 375 -20.15 4.36 5.01
C TYR A 375 -21.14 5.37 5.60
N LEU A 376 -21.10 5.59 6.92
CA LEU A 376 -21.90 6.65 7.55
C LEU A 376 -21.53 8.04 7.01
N ILE A 377 -20.24 8.35 6.89
CA ILE A 377 -19.73 9.60 6.31
C ILE A 377 -20.14 9.72 4.85
N GLN A 378 -19.95 8.65 4.07
CA GLN A 378 -20.30 8.59 2.65
C GLN A 378 -21.77 8.96 2.43
N GLN A 379 -22.68 8.38 3.22
CA GLN A 379 -24.11 8.65 3.14
C GLN A 379 -24.45 10.08 3.59
N LYS A 380 -23.91 10.54 4.73
CA LYS A 380 -24.20 11.87 5.28
C LYS A 380 -23.69 13.00 4.39
N GLN A 381 -22.50 12.86 3.82
CA GLN A 381 -21.85 13.89 3.03
C GLN A 381 -22.06 13.72 1.52
N LYS A 382 -22.72 12.64 1.08
CA LYS A 382 -22.97 12.31 -0.33
C LYS A 382 -21.69 12.39 -1.18
N CYS A 383 -20.63 11.78 -0.68
CA CYS A 383 -19.30 11.81 -1.28
C CYS A 383 -18.88 10.42 -1.79
N SER A 384 -17.75 10.35 -2.50
CA SER A 384 -17.15 9.07 -2.89
C SER A 384 -16.61 8.32 -1.67
N LEU A 385 -16.47 7.00 -1.77
CA LEU A 385 -15.86 6.20 -0.68
C LEU A 385 -14.42 6.66 -0.39
N ARG A 386 -13.70 7.12 -1.42
CA ARG A 386 -12.38 7.77 -1.26
C ARG A 386 -12.49 9.00 -0.38
N GLN A 387 -13.35 9.96 -0.72
CA GLN A 387 -13.53 11.18 0.07
C GLN A 387 -13.92 10.86 1.52
N ALA A 388 -14.84 9.91 1.74
CA ALA A 388 -15.21 9.46 3.07
C ALA A 388 -14.02 8.94 3.89
N CYS A 389 -13.11 8.19 3.27
CA CYS A 389 -11.86 7.75 3.91
C CYS A 389 -10.95 8.93 4.27
N TYR A 390 -10.78 9.91 3.38
CA TYR A 390 -9.98 11.10 3.66
C TYR A 390 -10.59 11.93 4.80
N TYR A 391 -11.92 12.12 4.82
CA TYR A 391 -12.60 12.83 5.90
C TYR A 391 -12.39 12.18 7.26
N LEU A 392 -12.54 10.85 7.36
CA LEU A 392 -12.29 10.14 8.61
C LEU A 392 -10.82 10.24 9.05
N ALA A 393 -9.88 10.10 8.11
CA ALA A 393 -8.46 10.28 8.38
C ALA A 393 -8.14 11.70 8.91
N TYR A 394 -8.70 12.73 8.27
CA TYR A 394 -8.52 14.11 8.72
C TYR A 394 -9.13 14.37 10.09
N GLU A 395 -10.31 13.81 10.39
CA GLU A 395 -10.91 13.92 11.72
C GLU A 395 -10.01 13.34 12.81
N ASN A 396 -9.38 12.19 12.55
CA ASN A 396 -8.45 11.59 13.50
C ASN A 396 -7.15 12.40 13.65
N ILE A 397 -6.64 13.00 12.57
CA ILE A 397 -5.49 13.92 12.62
C ILE A 397 -5.83 15.19 13.42
N LEU A 398 -7.01 15.78 13.21
CA LEU A 398 -7.46 16.95 13.97
C LEU A 398 -7.55 16.65 15.47
N LYS A 399 -8.10 15.49 15.85
CA LYS A 399 -8.14 15.05 17.26
C LYS A 399 -6.73 14.99 17.85
N ALA A 400 -5.78 14.36 17.16
CA ALA A 400 -4.39 14.26 17.61
C ALA A 400 -3.70 15.63 17.71
N LEU A 401 -3.99 16.57 16.81
CA LEU A 401 -3.49 17.96 16.91
C LEU A 401 -4.01 18.67 18.16
N ILE A 402 -5.29 18.48 18.52
CA ILE A 402 -5.90 19.06 19.72
C ILE A 402 -5.25 18.46 20.97
N GLU A 403 -5.16 17.14 21.07
CA GLU A 403 -4.52 16.46 22.20
C GLU A 403 -3.05 16.89 22.38
N LYS A 404 -2.31 17.09 21.27
CA LYS A 404 -0.93 17.57 21.32
C LYS A 404 -0.82 19.01 21.86
N LYS A 405 -1.79 19.87 21.56
CA LYS A 405 -1.84 21.24 22.12
C LYS A 405 -2.15 21.22 23.61
N GLU A 406 -3.12 20.41 24.04
CA GLU A 406 -3.48 20.25 25.44
C GLU A 406 -2.31 19.69 26.27
N LYS A 407 -1.62 18.65 25.77
CA LYS A 407 -0.42 18.11 26.43
C LYS A 407 0.70 19.13 26.59
N LYS A 408 0.79 20.13 25.70
CA LYS A 408 1.78 21.23 25.82
C LYS A 408 1.34 22.26 26.86
N SER A 409 0.05 22.57 26.98
CA SER A 409 -0.44 23.51 27.98
C SER A 409 -0.35 22.97 29.41
N PHE A 410 -0.33 21.65 29.63
CA PHE A 410 -0.08 21.06 30.95
C PHE A 410 1.40 21.00 31.35
N LYS A 411 2.33 21.17 30.39
CA LYS A 411 3.78 21.14 30.63
C LYS A 411 4.40 22.52 30.87
N ASN A 412 3.66 23.58 30.54
CA ASN A 412 3.99 24.97 30.83
C ASN A 412 3.15 25.43 32.02
#